data_AF-A0A6S4GSF9-F1
#
_entry.id   AF-A0A6S4GSF9-F1
#
_cell.length_a   1.000
_cell.length_b   1.000
_cell.length_c   1.000
_cell.angle_alpha   90.00
_cell.angle_beta   90.00
_cell.angle_gamma   90.00
#
_symmetry.space_group_name_H-M   'P 1'
#
loop_
_entity.id
_entity.type
_entity.pdbx_description
1 polymer ?
#
loop_
_entity_poly.entity_id
_entity_poly.type
_entity_poly.pdbx_seq_one_letter_code
_entity_poly.pdbx_strand_id
1 'polypeptide(L)'
;MSNTRKKRLERSAKSARVKANSAGSNRSSSDNDKLSAHFRKEKAASGLAGTANSISTRIGQLDEPERPEEDISLSFLFKEQSTKKLNLLSVTNLEMDYGNGQKIGPISLNIRSGDKVLLTGENGAGKTSIIRGIMNMAPVSSGSIHTNKDAGLIYIDQNQTLPLPSASALDNLRYLAPSLELHDAINLLIRFNIKKDTLQTTPGSELSGGERAKVLLAGMTANDAGLLILDEPTNNLDIATIEALEAALKQYRGGTLLVSHDRDFIKNVGITESISIAPSCRLKCRTKQD
;
A
#
# COMPACT_ATOMS: atom_id res chain seq x y z
N MET A 1 8.68 31.81 9.57
CA MET A 1 7.63 30.84 9.95
C MET A 1 8.31 29.60 10.52
N SER A 2 7.97 29.19 11.75
CA SER A 2 8.58 28.04 12.42
C SER A 2 8.58 26.79 11.53
N ASN A 3 9.70 26.08 11.46
CA ASN A 3 9.92 24.86 10.68
C ASN A 3 8.83 23.79 10.97
N THR A 4 8.30 23.79 12.19
CA THR A 4 7.21 22.93 12.66
C THR A 4 5.87 23.24 11.98
N ARG A 5 5.57 24.52 11.71
CA ARG A 5 4.32 24.94 11.07
C ARG A 5 4.30 24.58 9.58
N LYS A 6 5.46 24.65 8.92
CA LYS A 6 5.65 24.19 7.53
C LYS A 6 5.49 22.68 7.42
N LYS A 7 6.16 21.91 8.29
CA LYS A 7 5.99 20.45 8.37
C LYS A 7 4.53 20.02 8.65
N ARG A 8 3.80 20.73 9.52
CA ARG A 8 2.38 20.43 9.82
C ARG A 8 1.47 20.68 8.62
N LEU A 9 1.70 21.76 7.87
CA LEU A 9 0.98 22.04 6.62
C LEU A 9 1.30 21.01 5.53
N GLU A 10 2.58 20.61 5.41
CA GLU A 10 3.01 19.56 4.47
C GLU A 10 2.41 18.20 4.82
N ARG A 11 2.41 17.81 6.10
CA ARG A 11 1.73 16.61 6.60
C ARG A 11 0.23 16.68 6.30
N SER A 12 -0.45 17.78 6.63
CA SER A 12 -1.89 17.92 6.36
C SER A 12 -2.22 17.78 4.86
N ALA A 13 -1.44 18.43 3.98
CA ALA A 13 -1.59 18.28 2.53
C ALA A 13 -1.34 16.84 2.04
N LYS A 14 -0.34 16.14 2.61
CA LYS A 14 -0.06 14.74 2.30
C LYS A 14 -1.21 13.82 2.72
N SER A 15 -1.78 13.97 3.93
CA SER A 15 -2.93 13.14 4.35
C SER A 15 -4.14 13.31 3.44
N ALA A 16 -4.43 14.53 2.99
CA ALA A 16 -5.56 14.80 2.11
C ALA A 16 -5.40 14.07 0.76
N ARG A 17 -4.17 14.03 0.22
CA ARG A 17 -3.85 13.31 -1.02
C ARG A 17 -3.93 11.80 -0.86
N VAL A 18 -3.35 11.24 0.21
CA VAL A 18 -3.41 9.81 0.51
C VAL A 18 -4.86 9.34 0.62
N LYS A 19 -5.71 10.09 1.33
CA LYS A 19 -7.16 9.80 1.43
C LYS A 19 -7.88 9.86 0.08
N ALA A 20 -7.51 10.78 -0.79
CA ALA A 20 -8.08 10.88 -2.14
C ALA A 20 -7.71 9.66 -3.01
N ASN A 21 -6.46 9.18 -2.90
CA ASN A 21 -5.99 8.00 -3.61
C ASN A 21 -6.69 6.71 -3.12
N SER A 22 -6.89 6.57 -1.80
CA SER A 22 -7.60 5.41 -1.23
C SER A 22 -9.10 5.39 -1.53
N ALA A 23 -9.72 6.55 -1.79
CA ALA A 23 -11.15 6.66 -2.10
C ALA A 23 -11.49 6.35 -3.58
N GLY A 24 -10.49 6.36 -4.47
CA GLY A 24 -10.66 6.10 -5.90
C GLY A 24 -10.90 4.63 -6.27
N SER A 25 -10.70 3.69 -5.33
CA SER A 25 -10.80 2.25 -5.58
C SER A 25 -12.18 1.64 -5.32
N ASN A 26 -13.15 2.41 -4.81
CA ASN A 26 -14.40 1.83 -4.29
C ASN A 26 -15.71 2.51 -4.75
N ARG A 27 -15.74 3.11 -5.95
CA ARG A 27 -17.00 3.62 -6.53
C ARG A 27 -17.37 2.90 -7.81
N SER A 28 -18.25 1.90 -7.69
CA SER A 28 -19.15 1.54 -8.78
C SER A 28 -20.19 2.66 -8.91
N SER A 29 -20.22 3.32 -10.06
CA SER A 29 -21.28 4.27 -10.41
C SER A 29 -22.62 3.53 -10.53
N SER A 30 -23.55 3.79 -9.61
CA SER A 30 -24.97 3.47 -9.79
C SER A 30 -25.66 4.71 -10.35
N ASP A 31 -26.21 4.57 -11.55
CA ASP A 31 -26.56 5.63 -12.48
C ASP A 31 -27.99 6.19 -12.28
N ASN A 32 -28.49 6.20 -11.05
CA ASN A 32 -29.86 6.66 -10.75
C ASN A 32 -29.87 7.78 -9.71
N ASP A 33 -29.40 8.97 -10.07
CA ASP A 33 -29.91 10.19 -9.42
C ASP A 33 -29.69 11.48 -10.22
N LYS A 34 -30.17 11.51 -11.48
CA LYS A 34 -30.15 12.75 -12.30
C LYS A 34 -31.28 13.73 -11.95
N LEU A 35 -32.11 13.43 -10.96
CA LEU A 35 -33.23 14.30 -10.53
C LEU A 35 -32.93 15.13 -9.28
N SER A 36 -31.93 14.77 -8.46
CA SER A 36 -31.56 15.50 -7.24
C SER A 36 -30.56 16.65 -7.44
N ALA A 37 -30.01 16.81 -8.66
CA ALA A 37 -28.98 17.79 -8.98
C ALA A 37 -29.51 19.22 -9.23
N HIS A 38 -30.81 19.39 -9.56
CA HIS A 38 -31.38 20.71 -9.85
C HIS A 38 -32.01 21.40 -8.63
N PHE A 39 -32.45 20.67 -7.60
CA PHE A 39 -33.04 21.27 -6.38
C PHE A 39 -32.02 21.71 -5.32
N ARG A 40 -30.76 21.30 -5.43
CA ARG A 40 -29.70 21.66 -4.45
C ARG A 40 -28.87 22.89 -4.84
N LYS A 41 -29.05 23.42 -6.05
CA LYS A 41 -28.26 24.57 -6.55
C LYS A 41 -28.77 25.94 -6.06
N GLU A 42 -30.05 26.05 -5.67
CA GLU A 42 -30.64 27.33 -5.23
C GLU A 42 -30.60 27.58 -3.72
N LYS A 43 -30.49 26.55 -2.87
CA LYS A 43 -30.40 26.72 -1.41
C LYS A 43 -28.98 26.95 -0.87
N ALA A 44 -27.96 26.88 -1.72
CA ALA A 44 -26.56 27.06 -1.33
C ALA A 44 -26.06 28.52 -1.42
N ALA A 45 -26.88 29.47 -1.93
CA ALA A 45 -26.45 30.85 -2.13
C ALA A 45 -26.78 31.81 -0.97
N SER A 46 -27.64 31.44 -0.01
CA SER A 46 -28.08 32.34 1.07
C SER A 46 -27.58 32.01 2.48
N GLY A 47 -26.73 30.98 2.63
CA GLY A 47 -26.23 30.52 3.94
C GLY A 47 -24.76 30.80 4.25
N LEU A 48 -24.02 31.48 3.36
CA LEU A 48 -22.55 31.58 3.45
C LEU A 48 -22.01 32.91 3.99
N ALA A 49 -22.86 33.87 4.37
CA ALA A 49 -22.40 35.15 4.92
C ALA A 49 -22.43 35.25 6.46
N GLY A 50 -23.13 34.36 7.16
CA GLY A 50 -23.30 34.41 8.63
C GLY A 50 -22.37 33.51 9.46
N THR A 51 -21.71 32.54 8.84
CA THR A 51 -21.00 31.44 9.53
C THR A 51 -19.49 31.64 9.63
N ALA A 52 -18.94 32.70 9.04
CA ALA A 52 -17.49 32.98 9.05
C ALA A 52 -17.01 33.69 10.33
N ASN A 53 -17.88 34.46 11.00
CA ASN A 53 -17.50 35.25 12.18
C ASN A 53 -17.76 34.54 13.53
N SER A 54 -18.48 33.42 13.55
CA SER A 54 -18.80 32.63 14.75
C SER A 54 -17.85 31.46 14.99
N ILE A 55 -16.97 31.16 14.03
CA ILE A 55 -15.92 30.14 14.17
C ILE A 55 -14.64 30.74 14.79
N SER A 56 -14.33 32.00 14.49
CA SER A 56 -13.14 32.71 14.99
C SER A 56 -13.19 33.01 16.50
N THR A 57 -14.39 33.13 17.09
CA THR A 57 -14.58 33.41 18.53
C THR A 57 -14.52 32.17 19.42
N ARG A 58 -14.61 30.94 18.86
CA ARG A 58 -14.43 29.68 19.62
C ARG A 58 -13.02 29.10 19.53
N ILE A 59 -12.17 29.64 18.66
CA ILE A 59 -10.78 29.18 18.47
C ILE A 59 -9.83 29.72 19.57
N GLY A 60 -10.27 30.70 20.38
CA GLY A 60 -9.45 31.33 21.42
C GLY A 60 -9.52 30.71 22.83
N GLN A 61 -10.30 29.65 23.04
CA GLN A 61 -10.42 29.01 24.36
C GLN A 61 -10.46 27.51 24.16
N LEU A 62 -9.29 26.89 24.14
CA LEU A 62 -8.97 25.51 24.50
C LEU A 62 -7.48 25.34 24.13
N ASP A 63 -6.59 25.97 24.91
CA ASP A 63 -5.23 25.45 25.04
C ASP A 63 -5.34 24.15 25.86
N GLU A 64 -5.91 23.12 25.23
CA GLU A 64 -5.62 21.76 25.66
C GLU A 64 -4.11 21.59 25.48
N PRO A 65 -3.38 21.11 26.51
CA PRO A 65 -1.97 20.80 26.31
C PRO A 65 -1.89 19.78 25.16
N GLU A 66 -1.35 20.22 24.01
CA GLU A 66 -1.07 19.34 22.87
C GLU A 66 -0.20 18.20 23.43
N ARG A 67 -0.79 17.01 23.60
CA ARG A 67 -0.02 15.82 23.98
C ARG A 67 1.11 15.70 22.97
N PRO A 68 2.37 15.52 23.40
CA PRO A 68 3.41 15.16 22.44
C PRO A 68 2.93 13.88 21.75
N GLU A 69 2.61 13.98 20.46
CA GLU A 69 2.62 12.80 19.61
C GLU A 69 4.06 12.31 19.73
N GLU A 70 4.29 11.29 20.57
CA GLU A 70 5.55 10.59 20.57
C GLU A 70 5.72 10.10 19.13
N ASP A 71 6.56 10.79 18.34
CA ASP A 71 6.98 10.38 17.02
C ASP A 71 7.73 9.05 17.27
N ILE A 72 6.98 7.94 17.36
CA ILE A 72 7.56 6.61 17.45
C ILE A 72 8.37 6.46 16.16
N SER A 73 9.69 6.49 16.30
CA SER A 73 10.60 6.26 15.18
C SER A 73 10.43 4.81 14.76
N LEU A 74 9.56 4.58 13.79
CA LEU A 74 9.44 3.32 13.09
C LEU A 74 10.75 3.08 12.33
N SER A 75 11.72 2.46 13.00
CA SER A 75 12.93 1.97 12.37
C SER A 75 12.67 0.56 11.86
N PHE A 76 12.52 0.42 10.55
CA PHE A 76 12.52 -0.89 9.92
C PHE A 76 13.96 -1.42 10.00
N LEU A 77 14.19 -2.42 10.85
CA LEU A 77 15.49 -3.05 11.03
C LEU A 77 15.58 -4.22 10.07
N PHE A 78 15.99 -3.97 8.84
CA PHE A 78 16.40 -5.05 7.96
C PHE A 78 17.77 -5.57 8.40
N LYS A 79 17.93 -6.90 8.47
CA LYS A 79 19.26 -7.49 8.68
C LYS A 79 20.17 -7.11 7.53
N GLU A 80 21.47 -7.03 7.82
CA GLU A 80 22.46 -6.66 6.83
C GLU A 80 22.56 -7.76 5.76
N GLN A 81 21.97 -7.50 4.59
CA GLN A 81 22.03 -8.43 3.47
C GLN A 81 23.40 -8.38 2.78
N SER A 82 23.83 -9.55 2.31
CA SER A 82 25.07 -9.74 1.57
C SER A 82 25.23 -8.71 0.45
N THR A 83 26.45 -8.18 0.28
CA THR A 83 26.79 -7.19 -0.76
C THR A 83 26.79 -7.79 -2.17
N LYS A 84 26.65 -9.11 -2.31
CA LYS A 84 26.54 -9.77 -3.62
C LYS A 84 25.20 -9.42 -4.25
N LYS A 85 25.23 -8.88 -5.47
CA LYS A 85 24.03 -8.74 -6.32
C LYS A 85 23.53 -10.13 -6.72
N LEU A 86 22.60 -10.66 -5.95
CA LEU A 86 21.92 -11.92 -6.26
C LEU A 86 20.78 -11.64 -7.22
N ASN A 87 20.54 -12.58 -8.13
CA ASN A 87 19.31 -12.59 -8.91
C ASN A 87 18.19 -13.14 -8.02
N LEU A 88 17.13 -12.35 -7.81
CA LEU A 88 16.04 -12.67 -6.87
C LEU A 88 14.80 -13.14 -7.61
N LEU A 89 14.47 -12.47 -8.72
CA LEU A 89 13.33 -12.81 -9.56
C LEU A 89 13.72 -12.62 -11.04
N SER A 90 13.41 -13.60 -11.86
CA SER A 90 13.52 -13.51 -13.32
C SER A 90 12.23 -14.00 -13.95
N VAL A 91 11.60 -13.11 -14.71
CA VAL A 91 10.37 -13.37 -15.45
C VAL A 91 10.69 -13.15 -16.93
N THR A 92 10.39 -14.15 -17.76
CA THR A 92 10.64 -14.10 -19.20
C THR A 92 9.34 -14.34 -19.95
N ASN A 93 8.92 -13.37 -20.76
CA ASN A 93 7.76 -13.41 -21.65
C ASN A 93 6.50 -13.95 -20.97
N LEU A 94 6.23 -13.48 -19.75
CA LEU A 94 5.06 -13.88 -19.00
C LEU A 94 3.80 -13.35 -19.68
N GLU A 95 2.91 -14.27 -20.04
CA GLU A 95 1.58 -13.93 -20.58
C GLU A 95 0.49 -14.60 -19.75
N MET A 96 -0.62 -13.89 -19.58
CA MET A 96 -1.81 -14.38 -18.90
C MET A 96 -3.02 -14.13 -19.80
N ASP A 97 -3.69 -15.21 -20.21
CA ASP A 97 -4.92 -15.22 -20.99
C ASP A 97 -6.09 -15.66 -20.10
N TYR A 98 -7.10 -14.80 -19.98
CA TYR A 98 -8.30 -15.07 -19.18
C TYR A 98 -9.45 -15.65 -20.01
N GLY A 99 -9.25 -15.95 -21.29
CA GLY A 99 -10.24 -16.60 -22.17
C GLY A 99 -11.43 -15.73 -22.58
N ASN A 100 -11.57 -14.53 -21.98
CA ASN A 100 -12.61 -13.55 -22.27
C ASN A 100 -12.13 -12.42 -23.21
N GLY A 101 -11.06 -12.67 -23.97
CA GLY A 101 -10.39 -11.68 -24.82
C GLY A 101 -9.49 -10.69 -24.07
N GLN A 102 -9.29 -10.86 -22.75
CA GLN A 102 -8.30 -10.11 -21.97
C GLN A 102 -6.99 -10.89 -21.90
N LYS A 103 -5.93 -10.27 -22.43
CA LYS A 103 -4.56 -10.76 -22.34
C LYS A 103 -3.69 -9.74 -21.63
N ILE A 104 -2.84 -10.21 -20.73
CA ILE A 104 -1.80 -9.42 -20.09
C ILE A 104 -0.45 -9.97 -20.54
N GLY A 105 0.48 -9.09 -20.89
CA GLY A 105 1.81 -9.45 -21.37
C GLY A 105 1.98 -9.34 -22.89
N PRO A 106 3.12 -9.81 -23.44
CA PRO A 106 4.23 -10.43 -22.70
C PRO A 106 4.96 -9.42 -21.82
N ILE A 107 5.33 -9.83 -20.59
CA ILE A 107 6.17 -9.05 -19.68
C ILE A 107 7.44 -9.83 -19.31
N SER A 108 8.58 -9.15 -19.40
CA SER A 108 9.86 -9.66 -18.97
C SER A 108 10.45 -8.69 -17.97
N LEU A 109 10.91 -9.20 -16.82
CA LEU A 109 11.54 -8.39 -15.79
C LEU A 109 12.56 -9.21 -15.01
N ASN A 110 13.61 -8.55 -14.54
CA ASN A 110 14.63 -9.14 -13.70
C ASN A 110 14.81 -8.24 -12.48
N ILE A 111 14.77 -8.81 -11.29
CA ILE A 111 14.99 -8.09 -10.04
C ILE A 111 16.18 -8.73 -9.34
N ARG A 112 17.20 -7.91 -9.08
CA ARG A 112 18.39 -8.26 -8.31
C ARG A 112 18.37 -7.55 -6.96
N SER A 113 19.23 -8.00 -6.04
CA SER A 113 19.44 -7.31 -4.77
C SER A 113 19.82 -5.85 -5.00
N GLY A 114 19.10 -4.94 -4.35
CA GLY A 114 19.25 -3.49 -4.45
C GLY A 114 18.32 -2.82 -5.47
N ASP A 115 17.72 -3.59 -6.38
CA ASP A 115 16.80 -3.02 -7.37
C ASP A 115 15.48 -2.63 -6.72
N LYS A 116 14.93 -1.48 -7.12
CA LYS A 116 13.61 -1.00 -6.72
C LYS A 116 12.81 -0.78 -8.00
N VAL A 117 12.09 -1.80 -8.42
CA VAL A 117 11.34 -1.85 -9.67
C VAL A 117 9.90 -1.39 -9.42
N LEU A 118 9.45 -0.38 -10.16
CA LEU A 118 8.07 0.09 -10.13
C LEU A 118 7.28 -0.51 -11.29
N LEU A 119 6.16 -1.16 -10.98
CA LEU A 119 5.20 -1.64 -11.96
C LEU A 119 4.08 -0.62 -12.13
N THR A 120 4.02 -0.02 -13.31
CA THR A 120 3.06 1.03 -13.67
C THR A 120 2.08 0.56 -14.73
N GLY A 121 0.96 1.27 -14.85
CA GLY A 121 -0.09 0.96 -15.82
C GLY A 121 -1.42 1.57 -15.41
N GLU A 122 -2.34 1.67 -16.36
CA GLU A 122 -3.69 2.19 -16.12
C GLU A 122 -4.46 1.34 -15.09
N ASN A 123 -5.56 1.89 -14.57
CA ASN A 123 -6.46 1.12 -13.71
C ASN A 123 -7.10 -0.01 -14.53
N GLY A 124 -6.99 -1.23 -14.03
CA GLY A 124 -7.42 -2.42 -14.77
C GLY A 124 -6.43 -2.93 -15.82
N ALA A 125 -5.20 -2.39 -15.90
CA ALA A 125 -4.14 -2.93 -16.78
C ALA A 125 -3.62 -4.32 -16.34
N GLY A 126 -3.98 -4.78 -15.14
CA GLY A 126 -3.61 -6.12 -14.66
C GLY A 126 -2.34 -6.18 -13.79
N LYS A 127 -1.98 -5.07 -13.10
CA LYS A 127 -0.82 -4.99 -12.19
C LYS A 127 -0.84 -6.07 -11.10
N THR A 128 -1.92 -6.13 -10.33
CA THR A 128 -2.16 -7.16 -9.30
C THR A 128 -2.23 -8.56 -9.90
N SER A 129 -2.78 -8.70 -11.12
CA SER A 129 -2.83 -9.98 -11.83
C SER A 129 -1.44 -10.50 -12.17
N ILE A 130 -0.53 -9.65 -12.66
CA ILE A 130 0.86 -10.01 -12.92
C ILE A 130 1.56 -10.45 -11.63
N ILE A 131 1.37 -9.70 -10.54
CA ILE A 131 1.93 -10.09 -9.24
C ILE A 131 1.41 -11.48 -8.84
N ARG A 132 0.10 -11.73 -8.95
CA ARG A 132 -0.48 -13.05 -8.66
C ARG A 132 0.08 -14.15 -9.57
N GLY A 133 0.33 -13.86 -10.84
CA GLY A 133 1.02 -14.78 -11.75
C GLY A 133 2.44 -15.10 -11.29
N ILE A 134 3.25 -14.08 -10.95
CA ILE A 134 4.61 -14.22 -10.40
C ILE A 134 4.60 -15.07 -9.12
N MET A 135 3.59 -14.88 -8.29
CA MET A 135 3.40 -15.59 -7.02
C MET A 135 2.83 -17.01 -7.17
N ASN A 136 2.60 -17.48 -8.40
CA ASN A 136 1.90 -18.74 -8.70
C ASN A 136 0.49 -18.84 -8.08
N MET A 137 -0.17 -17.69 -7.86
CA MET A 137 -1.54 -17.57 -7.34
C MET A 137 -2.58 -17.41 -8.46
N ALA A 138 -2.15 -17.28 -9.71
CA ALA A 138 -3.02 -17.19 -10.88
C ALA A 138 -2.40 -17.97 -12.06
N PRO A 139 -3.21 -18.51 -12.96
CA PRO A 139 -2.72 -19.27 -14.11
C PRO A 139 -1.94 -18.37 -15.07
N VAL A 140 -0.84 -18.92 -15.58
CA VAL A 140 0.03 -18.29 -16.57
C VAL A 140 -0.09 -19.09 -17.86
N SER A 141 -0.26 -18.40 -18.99
CA SER A 141 -0.45 -19.02 -20.30
C SER A 141 0.86 -19.33 -21.01
N SER A 142 1.85 -18.46 -20.88
CA SER A 142 3.18 -18.64 -21.47
C SER A 142 4.25 -17.90 -20.66
N GLY A 143 5.53 -18.22 -20.93
CA GLY A 143 6.68 -17.65 -20.25
C GLY A 143 7.22 -18.50 -19.11
N SER A 144 8.24 -17.98 -18.42
CA SER A 144 8.90 -18.64 -17.29
C SER A 144 9.12 -17.69 -16.14
N ILE A 145 8.87 -18.15 -14.91
CA ILE A 145 9.14 -17.42 -13.67
C ILE A 145 10.16 -18.22 -12.86
N HIS A 146 11.25 -17.57 -12.46
CA HIS A 146 12.25 -18.13 -11.57
C HIS A 146 12.46 -17.20 -10.39
N THR A 147 12.18 -17.70 -9.19
CA THR A 147 12.34 -16.97 -7.93
C THR A 147 13.37 -17.67 -7.07
N ASN A 148 14.34 -16.92 -6.55
CA ASN A 148 15.34 -17.45 -5.62
C ASN A 148 14.69 -17.72 -4.26
N LYS A 149 14.43 -19.00 -3.97
CA LYS A 149 13.75 -19.41 -2.73
C LYS A 149 14.61 -19.19 -1.48
N ASP A 150 15.93 -19.30 -1.61
CA ASP A 150 16.86 -19.13 -0.49
C ASP A 150 16.93 -17.69 -0.01
N ALA A 151 16.61 -16.74 -0.88
CA ALA A 151 16.57 -15.33 -0.54
C ALA A 151 15.35 -14.95 0.31
N GLY A 152 14.26 -15.73 0.30
CA GLY A 152 13.01 -15.36 0.95
C GLY A 152 12.25 -14.25 0.22
N LEU A 153 10.92 -14.35 0.23
CA LEU A 153 10.02 -13.42 -0.44
C LEU A 153 8.88 -13.04 0.49
N ILE A 154 8.59 -11.74 0.60
CA ILE A 154 7.40 -11.22 1.29
C ILE A 154 6.53 -10.48 0.29
N TYR A 155 5.23 -10.82 0.30
CA TYR A 155 4.22 -10.17 -0.52
C TYR A 155 3.17 -9.52 0.38
N ILE A 156 2.96 -8.22 0.19
CA ILE A 156 1.84 -7.47 0.77
C ILE A 156 0.87 -7.14 -0.37
N ASP A 157 -0.35 -7.67 -0.26
CA ASP A 157 -1.39 -7.45 -1.25
C ASP A 157 -2.13 -6.11 -1.04
N GLN A 158 -2.86 -5.70 -2.08
CA GLN A 158 -3.63 -4.46 -2.07
C GLN A 158 -4.71 -4.40 -0.98
N ASN A 159 -5.28 -5.55 -0.61
CA ASN A 159 -6.35 -5.65 0.38
C ASN A 159 -5.85 -5.71 1.82
N GLN A 160 -4.53 -5.83 2.00
CA GLN A 160 -3.86 -6.02 3.30
C GLN A 160 -4.49 -7.20 4.03
N THR A 161 -4.53 -8.33 3.34
CA THR A 161 -5.13 -9.59 3.83
C THR A 161 -4.21 -10.21 4.86
N LEU A 162 -4.74 -10.46 6.06
CA LEU A 162 -4.03 -11.19 7.10
C LEU A 162 -4.19 -12.70 6.90
N PRO A 163 -3.14 -13.50 7.17
CA PRO A 163 -3.18 -14.95 6.95
C PRO A 163 -4.14 -15.67 7.91
N LEU A 164 -4.30 -15.17 9.13
CA LEU A 164 -5.16 -15.76 10.16
C LEU A 164 -6.29 -14.79 10.53
N PRO A 165 -7.36 -14.67 9.73
CA PRO A 165 -8.41 -13.66 9.93
C PRO A 165 -9.15 -13.85 11.25
N SER A 166 -9.31 -15.08 11.74
CA SER A 166 -9.97 -15.35 13.02
C SER A 166 -9.04 -15.26 14.24
N ALA A 167 -7.72 -15.12 14.03
CA ALA A 167 -6.75 -15.05 15.12
C ALA A 167 -6.40 -13.60 15.46
N SER A 168 -5.79 -13.39 16.63
CA SER A 168 -5.45 -12.04 17.10
C SER A 168 -4.38 -11.36 16.23
N ALA A 169 -4.20 -10.05 16.39
CA ALA A 169 -3.12 -9.30 15.74
C ALA A 169 -1.73 -9.89 16.09
N LEU A 170 -1.54 -10.29 17.34
CA LEU A 170 -0.32 -10.94 17.82
C LEU A 170 -0.09 -12.30 17.19
N ASP A 171 -1.13 -13.12 17.08
CA ASP A 171 -1.02 -14.45 16.46
C ASP A 171 -0.72 -14.33 14.97
N ASN A 172 -1.30 -13.35 14.28
CA ASN A 172 -0.95 -13.05 12.89
C ASN A 172 0.52 -12.67 12.75
N LEU A 173 1.04 -11.80 13.63
CA LEU A 173 2.46 -11.45 13.58
C LEU A 173 3.36 -12.67 13.83
N ARG A 174 3.04 -13.50 14.83
CA ARG A 174 3.81 -14.71 15.13
C ARG A 174 3.73 -15.75 14.02
N TYR A 175 2.60 -15.81 13.29
CA TYR A 175 2.50 -16.63 12.09
C TYR A 175 3.38 -16.10 10.95
N LEU A 176 3.39 -14.78 10.75
CA LEU A 176 4.21 -14.13 9.73
C LEU A 176 5.71 -14.18 10.06
N ALA A 177 6.07 -14.13 11.34
CA ALA A 177 7.45 -14.17 11.83
C ALA A 177 7.62 -15.21 12.96
N PRO A 178 7.69 -16.51 12.62
CA PRO A 178 7.73 -17.59 13.62
C PRO A 178 8.98 -17.59 14.51
N SER A 179 10.06 -16.98 14.04
CA SER A 179 11.32 -16.85 14.77
C SER A 179 11.30 -15.75 15.84
N LEU A 180 10.23 -14.94 15.88
CA LEU A 180 10.12 -13.83 16.80
C LEU A 180 9.58 -14.32 18.16
N GLU A 181 10.34 -14.03 19.22
CA GLU A 181 9.92 -14.30 20.59
C GLU A 181 8.66 -13.49 20.95
N LEU A 182 7.83 -14.05 21.85
CA LEU A 182 6.55 -13.43 22.23
C LEU A 182 6.70 -11.98 22.71
N HIS A 183 7.73 -11.72 23.52
CA HIS A 183 8.01 -10.38 24.05
C HIS A 183 8.36 -9.40 22.92
N ASP A 184 9.19 -9.83 21.97
CA ASP A 184 9.61 -9.01 20.84
C ASP A 184 8.47 -8.75 19.85
N ALA A 185 7.59 -9.73 19.64
CA ALA A 185 6.38 -9.58 18.84
C ALA A 185 5.44 -8.52 19.42
N ILE A 186 5.21 -8.54 20.74
CA ILE A 186 4.40 -7.53 21.43
C ILE A 186 5.05 -6.14 21.28
N ASN A 187 6.34 -6.02 21.57
CA ASN A 187 7.06 -4.75 21.46
C ASN A 187 7.04 -4.19 20.04
N LEU A 188 7.13 -5.06 19.03
CA LEU A 188 7.06 -4.65 17.63
C LEU A 188 5.69 -4.09 17.27
N LEU A 189 4.59 -4.76 17.65
CA LEU A 189 3.24 -4.24 17.38
C LEU A 189 2.95 -2.93 18.10
N ILE A 190 3.45 -2.76 19.34
CA ILE A 190 3.36 -1.49 20.08
C ILE A 190 4.11 -0.38 19.33
N ARG A 191 5.30 -0.66 18.77
CA ARG A 191 6.03 0.32 17.93
C ARG A 191 5.27 0.70 16.67
N PHE A 192 4.48 -0.22 16.10
CA PHE A 192 3.55 0.07 15.02
C PHE A 192 2.26 0.78 15.47
N ASN A 193 2.20 1.22 16.73
CA ASN A 193 1.07 1.91 17.34
C ASN A 193 -0.22 1.08 17.34
N ILE A 194 -0.10 -0.25 17.48
CA ILE A 194 -1.22 -1.13 17.78
C ILE A 194 -1.45 -1.11 19.29
N LYS A 195 -2.68 -0.81 19.70
CA LYS A 195 -3.05 -0.72 21.12
C LYS A 195 -2.92 -2.08 21.79
N LYS A 196 -2.51 -2.07 23.07
CA LYS A 196 -2.32 -3.29 23.86
C LYS A 196 -3.57 -4.16 23.93
N ASP A 197 -4.75 -3.55 24.07
CA ASP A 197 -6.02 -4.27 24.14
C ASP A 197 -6.30 -5.04 22.84
N THR A 198 -5.98 -4.43 21.70
CA THR A 198 -6.16 -5.01 20.35
C THR A 198 -5.24 -6.21 20.09
N LEU A 199 -4.07 -6.28 20.73
CA LEU A 199 -3.04 -7.29 20.43
C LEU A 199 -3.54 -8.73 20.53
N GLN A 200 -4.30 -9.02 21.59
CA GLN A 200 -4.74 -10.39 21.93
C GLN A 200 -6.24 -10.61 21.80
N THR A 201 -7.04 -9.53 21.87
CA THR A 201 -8.50 -9.66 21.95
C THR A 201 -9.21 -9.48 20.62
N THR A 202 -8.61 -8.73 19.69
CA THR A 202 -9.25 -8.39 18.42
C THR A 202 -8.83 -9.35 17.31
N PRO A 203 -9.76 -10.08 16.69
CA PRO A 203 -9.47 -10.91 15.52
C PRO A 203 -9.00 -10.09 14.32
N GLY A 204 -8.15 -10.68 13.47
CA GLY A 204 -7.63 -10.05 12.26
C GLY A 204 -8.70 -9.52 11.30
N SER A 205 -9.87 -10.15 11.27
CA SER A 205 -11.03 -9.73 10.47
C SER A 205 -11.71 -8.46 10.99
N GLU A 206 -11.56 -8.15 12.27
CA GLU A 206 -12.16 -6.97 12.93
C GLU A 206 -11.21 -5.78 12.98
N LEU A 207 -9.91 -6.01 12.74
CA LEU A 207 -8.93 -4.94 12.62
C LEU A 207 -9.29 -3.96 11.50
N SER A 208 -9.09 -2.67 11.74
CA SER A 208 -9.18 -1.66 10.70
C SER A 208 -8.15 -1.92 9.59
N GLY A 209 -8.38 -1.39 8.38
CA GLY A 209 -7.42 -1.53 7.28
C GLY A 209 -6.01 -1.06 7.65
N GLY A 210 -5.90 0.05 8.39
CA GLY A 210 -4.62 0.57 8.85
C GLY A 210 -3.94 -0.32 9.89
N GLU A 211 -4.70 -0.96 10.78
CA GLU A 211 -4.15 -1.93 11.75
C GLU A 211 -3.66 -3.20 11.05
N ARG A 212 -4.42 -3.73 10.07
CA ARG A 212 -3.96 -4.87 9.27
C ARG A 212 -2.68 -4.55 8.51
N ALA A 213 -2.61 -3.37 7.88
CA ALA A 213 -1.42 -2.89 7.20
C ALA A 213 -0.21 -2.86 8.15
N LYS A 214 -0.38 -2.32 9.35
CA LYS A 214 0.65 -2.23 10.39
C LYS A 214 1.14 -3.60 10.86
N VAL A 215 0.23 -4.57 11.04
CA VAL A 215 0.62 -5.97 11.36
C VAL A 215 1.43 -6.60 10.23
N LEU A 216 1.03 -6.40 8.97
CA LEU A 216 1.78 -6.89 7.81
C LEU A 216 3.16 -6.24 7.69
N LEU A 217 3.25 -4.93 7.90
CA LEU A 217 4.53 -4.21 7.91
C LEU A 217 5.44 -4.66 9.06
N ALA A 218 4.86 -4.94 10.24
CA ALA A 218 5.59 -5.53 11.36
C ALA A 218 6.16 -6.91 10.97
N GLY A 219 5.34 -7.79 10.38
CA GLY A 219 5.80 -9.08 9.87
C GLY A 219 6.91 -8.93 8.82
N MET A 220 6.79 -7.95 7.93
CA MET A 220 7.82 -7.63 6.93
C MET A 220 9.14 -7.20 7.59
N THR A 221 9.11 -6.40 8.66
CA THR A 221 10.33 -6.00 9.39
C THR A 221 10.98 -7.12 10.18
N ALA A 222 10.20 -8.08 10.66
CA ALA A 222 10.68 -9.15 11.50
C ALA A 222 11.36 -10.29 10.71
N ASN A 223 11.19 -10.32 9.39
CA ASN A 223 11.73 -11.34 8.51
C ASN A 223 12.87 -10.81 7.65
N ASP A 224 13.83 -11.69 7.37
CA ASP A 224 14.90 -11.42 6.41
C ASP A 224 14.48 -11.96 5.04
N ALA A 225 13.70 -11.17 4.32
CA ALA A 225 13.38 -11.45 2.93
C ALA A 225 14.33 -10.68 2.03
N GLY A 226 14.84 -11.32 0.98
CA GLY A 226 15.66 -10.73 -0.06
C GLY A 226 14.83 -10.04 -1.13
N LEU A 227 13.55 -10.41 -1.29
CA LEU A 227 12.61 -9.79 -2.22
C LEU A 227 11.32 -9.35 -1.51
N LEU A 228 10.96 -8.07 -1.68
CA LEU A 228 9.66 -7.52 -1.28
C LEU A 228 8.81 -7.27 -2.51
N ILE A 229 7.56 -7.74 -2.49
CA ILE A 229 6.54 -7.37 -3.47
C ILE A 229 5.44 -6.63 -2.74
N LEU A 230 5.21 -5.37 -3.09
CA LEU A 230 4.31 -4.47 -2.38
C LEU A 230 3.26 -3.91 -3.35
N ASP A 231 2.00 -4.32 -3.19
CA ASP A 231 0.88 -3.85 -4.00
C ASP A 231 0.08 -2.78 -3.24
N GLU A 232 0.22 -1.51 -3.65
CA GLU A 232 -0.38 -0.33 -3.00
C GLU A 232 -0.15 -0.27 -1.47
N PRO A 233 1.11 -0.35 -0.99
CA PRO A 233 1.40 -0.49 0.44
C PRO A 233 1.02 0.74 1.27
N THR A 234 0.83 1.90 0.64
CA THR A 234 0.47 3.16 1.32
C THR A 234 -1.02 3.27 1.68
N ASN A 235 -1.85 2.36 1.17
CA ASN A 235 -3.29 2.39 1.44
C ASN A 235 -3.55 2.22 2.93
N ASN A 236 -4.54 2.96 3.44
CA ASN A 236 -4.96 2.92 4.85
C ASN A 236 -3.90 3.32 5.89
N LEU A 237 -2.70 3.74 5.47
CA LEU A 237 -1.64 4.17 6.36
C LEU A 237 -1.76 5.65 6.74
N ASP A 238 -1.43 5.96 7.98
CA ASP A 238 -1.17 7.33 8.41
C ASP A 238 0.16 7.84 7.85
N ILE A 239 0.33 9.17 7.83
CA ILE A 239 1.51 9.80 7.23
C ILE A 239 2.80 9.36 7.92
N ALA A 240 2.78 9.22 9.24
CA ALA A 240 3.96 8.81 10.00
C ALA A 240 4.43 7.41 9.57
N THR A 241 3.48 6.48 9.37
CA THR A 241 3.78 5.14 8.89
C THR A 241 4.28 5.14 7.45
N ILE A 242 3.72 6.00 6.58
CA ILE A 242 4.20 6.16 5.19
C ILE A 242 5.65 6.70 5.17
N GLU A 243 5.94 7.76 5.94
CA GLU A 243 7.29 8.35 6.05
C GLU A 243 8.31 7.31 6.54
N ALA A 244 7.92 6.48 7.50
CA ALA A 244 8.76 5.40 8.00
C ALA A 244 9.00 4.30 6.96
N LEU A 245 7.96 3.90 6.22
CA LEU A 245 8.08 2.93 5.13
C LEU A 245 8.98 3.47 4.00
N GLU A 246 8.87 4.75 3.66
CA GLU A 246 9.77 5.40 2.70
C GLU A 246 11.23 5.33 3.16
N ALA A 247 11.50 5.66 4.42
CA ALA A 247 12.84 5.60 5.00
C ALA A 247 13.41 4.17 5.01
N ALA A 248 12.56 3.20 5.33
CA ALA A 248 12.88 1.77 5.32
C ALA A 248 13.28 1.27 3.93
N LEU A 249 12.43 1.52 2.93
CA LEU A 249 12.64 1.03 1.57
C LEU A 249 13.87 1.66 0.90
N LYS A 250 14.22 2.89 1.28
CA LYS A 250 15.49 3.53 0.86
C LYS A 250 16.72 2.76 1.33
N GLN A 251 16.70 2.29 2.59
CA GLN A 251 17.83 1.60 3.21
C GLN A 251 17.84 0.10 2.90
N TYR A 252 16.71 -0.46 2.49
CA TYR A 252 16.58 -1.87 2.16
C TYR A 252 17.48 -2.26 0.99
N ARG A 253 18.34 -3.26 1.24
CA ARG A 253 19.36 -3.79 0.30
C ARG A 253 18.87 -4.97 -0.54
N GLY A 254 17.71 -5.53 -0.23
CA GLY A 254 17.06 -6.53 -1.07
C GLY A 254 16.46 -5.92 -2.34
N GLY A 255 15.80 -6.76 -3.14
CA GLY A 255 15.03 -6.33 -4.30
C GLY A 255 13.61 -5.93 -3.91
N THR A 256 13.04 -4.94 -4.58
CA THR A 256 11.66 -4.50 -4.35
C THR A 256 10.91 -4.43 -5.67
N LEU A 257 9.75 -5.08 -5.76
CA LEU A 257 8.74 -4.85 -6.78
C LEU A 257 7.60 -4.05 -6.16
N LEU A 258 7.35 -2.85 -6.67
CA LEU A 258 6.39 -1.91 -6.13
C LEU A 258 5.27 -1.65 -7.13
N VAL A 259 4.02 -1.67 -6.67
CA VAL A 259 2.88 -1.04 -7.35
C VAL A 259 2.38 0.08 -6.44
N SER A 260 2.34 1.30 -6.96
CA SER A 260 1.75 2.43 -6.22
C SER A 260 1.21 3.48 -7.16
N HIS A 261 0.13 4.13 -6.76
CA HIS A 261 -0.37 5.35 -7.39
C HIS A 261 0.07 6.64 -6.65
N ASP A 262 0.75 6.53 -5.52
CA ASP A 262 1.25 7.67 -4.75
C ASP A 262 2.60 8.17 -5.31
N ARG A 263 2.54 9.31 -6.01
CA ARG A 263 3.70 9.94 -6.64
C ARG A 263 4.74 10.43 -5.64
N ASP A 264 4.30 10.91 -4.48
CA ASP A 264 5.20 11.44 -3.45
C ASP A 264 5.97 10.26 -2.82
N PHE A 265 5.27 9.16 -2.54
CA PHE A 265 5.87 7.90 -2.06
C PHE A 265 6.87 7.32 -3.06
N ILE A 266 6.48 7.17 -4.33
CA ILE A 266 7.36 6.66 -5.41
C ILE A 266 8.64 7.50 -5.52
N LYS A 267 8.48 8.83 -5.54
CA LYS A 267 9.62 9.75 -5.65
C LYS A 267 10.56 9.59 -4.45
N ASN A 268 10.01 9.42 -3.25
CA ASN A 268 10.80 9.30 -2.05
C ASN A 268 11.54 7.96 -2.01
N VAL A 269 10.91 6.83 -2.33
CA VAL A 269 11.56 5.49 -2.26
C VAL A 269 12.81 5.37 -3.14
N GLY A 270 12.86 6.08 -4.27
CA GLY A 270 14.02 6.06 -5.17
C GLY A 270 14.05 4.83 -6.08
N ILE A 271 13.09 4.77 -7.01
CA ILE A 271 12.93 3.70 -7.99
C ILE A 271 14.14 3.62 -8.93
N THR A 272 14.65 2.41 -9.16
CA THR A 272 15.77 2.13 -10.08
C THR A 272 15.30 1.87 -11.50
N GLU A 273 14.14 1.22 -11.65
CA GLU A 273 13.58 0.83 -12.93
C GLU A 273 12.05 0.93 -12.89
N SER A 274 11.43 1.33 -14.00
CA SER A 274 9.97 1.35 -14.13
C SER A 274 9.54 0.52 -15.32
N ILE A 275 8.60 -0.39 -15.08
CA ILE A 275 8.03 -1.28 -16.09
C ILE A 275 6.57 -0.89 -16.26
N SER A 276 6.19 -0.54 -17.48
CA SER A 276 4.80 -0.18 -17.80
C SER A 276 4.08 -1.37 -18.42
N ILE A 277 2.90 -1.68 -17.89
CA ILE A 277 1.97 -2.64 -18.49
C ILE A 277 1.09 -1.87 -19.47
N ALA A 278 1.15 -2.27 -20.74
CA ALA A 278 0.24 -1.75 -21.75
C ALA A 278 -1.20 -2.22 -21.44
N PRO A 279 -2.22 -1.39 -21.67
CA PRO A 279 -3.60 -1.82 -21.52
C PRO A 279 -3.87 -3.03 -22.43
N SER A 280 -4.48 -4.07 -21.86
CA SER A 280 -4.93 -5.24 -22.61
C SER A 280 -5.75 -4.77 -23.81
N CYS A 281 -5.33 -5.08 -25.02
CA CYS A 281 -6.09 -4.78 -26.22
C CYS A 281 -7.45 -5.52 -26.11
N ARG A 282 -8.50 -4.81 -25.68
CA ARG A 282 -9.87 -5.33 -25.82
C ARG A 282 -10.13 -5.40 -27.31
N LEU A 283 -10.01 -6.58 -27.89
CA LEU A 283 -10.61 -6.89 -29.18
C LEU A 283 -12.10 -6.58 -29.04
N LYS A 284 -12.51 -5.36 -29.43
CA LYS A 284 -13.91 -5.07 -29.71
C LYS A 284 -14.26 -6.04 -30.83
N CYS A 285 -14.99 -7.11 -30.51
CA CYS A 285 -15.72 -7.88 -31.50
C CYS A 285 -16.59 -6.89 -32.27
N ARG A 286 -16.11 -6.44 -33.43
CA ARG A 286 -16.95 -5.91 -34.49
C ARG A 286 -17.70 -7.12 -35.04
N THR A 287 -18.87 -7.40 -34.50
CA THR A 287 -19.90 -8.11 -35.25
C THR A 287 -20.24 -7.22 -36.45
N LYS A 288 -19.65 -7.51 -37.61
CA LYS A 288 -20.30 -7.20 -38.88
C LYS A 288 -21.54 -8.10 -38.92
N GLN A 289 -22.71 -7.50 -38.81
CA GLN A 289 -23.92 -8.10 -39.35
C GLN A 289 -23.98 -7.69 -40.81
N ASP A 290 -24.16 -8.71 -41.65
CA ASP A 290 -24.45 -8.61 -43.08
C ASP A 290 -25.78 -7.89 -43.35
#